data_AF-E1Y962-F1
#
_entry.id   AF-E1Y962-F1
#
_cell.length_a   1.000
_cell.length_b   1.000
_cell.length_c   1.000
_cell.angle_alpha   90.00
_cell.angle_beta   90.00
_cell.angle_gamma   90.00
#
_symmetry.space_group_name_H-M   'P 1'
#
loop_
_entity.id
_entity.type
_entity.pdbx_description
1 polymer ?
#
loop_
_entity_poly.entity_id
_entity_poly.type
_entity_poly.pdbx_seq_one_letter_code
_entity_poly.pdbx_strand_id
1 'polypeptide(L)'
;MEKDRISKRFKILEPILNERLRRHFAAAEAMSIGRGGITLVAEATGVSRRAITEGCKEIKNIGKEAFESKIIRKKGAGRKRAVENQPLLLKELEKLIEPYTRGDPESPLRWTCKSVRKLSKELIKRGFEASHNLVAVLLKDAGYSLQSNQKSLEGSSHPDRNRQFEHINTNLHARGRHNEA
;
A
#
# COMPACT_ATOMS: atom_id res chain seq x y z
N MET A 1 -0.10 51.02 0.46
CA MET A 1 -1.25 50.89 1.38
C MET A 1 -1.85 49.49 1.36
N GLU A 2 -2.20 48.94 0.19
CA GLU A 2 -2.77 47.57 0.07
C GLU A 2 -1.91 46.48 0.71
N LYS A 3 -0.61 46.46 0.38
CA LYS A 3 0.37 45.48 0.86
C LYS A 3 0.46 45.41 2.39
N ASP A 4 0.44 46.56 3.05
CA ASP A 4 0.51 46.66 4.52
C ASP A 4 -0.77 46.14 5.19
N ARG A 5 -1.94 46.44 4.60
CA ARG A 5 -3.24 45.93 5.09
C ARG A 5 -3.32 44.40 4.98
N ILE A 6 -2.82 43.83 3.90
CA ILE A 6 -2.77 42.36 3.70
C ILE A 6 -1.83 41.74 4.73
N SER A 7 -0.64 42.30 4.91
CA SER A 7 0.34 41.80 5.89
C SER A 7 -0.22 41.82 7.31
N LYS A 8 -0.90 42.91 7.71
CA LYS A 8 -1.57 43.02 9.01
C LYS A 8 -2.64 41.95 9.21
N ARG A 9 -3.57 41.78 8.26
CA ARG A 9 -4.61 40.74 8.34
C ARG A 9 -4.02 39.34 8.42
N PHE A 10 -2.99 39.07 7.63
CA PHE A 10 -2.31 37.78 7.63
C PHE A 10 -1.64 37.49 8.98
N LYS A 11 -0.88 38.45 9.54
CA LYS A 11 -0.21 38.28 10.84
C LYS A 11 -1.17 38.04 12.00
N ILE A 12 -2.36 38.66 11.98
CA ILE A 12 -3.39 38.42 13.01
C ILE A 12 -3.86 36.96 12.98
N LEU A 13 -3.97 36.37 11.79
CA LEU A 13 -4.46 35.00 11.63
C LEU A 13 -3.33 33.95 11.63
N GLU A 14 -2.08 34.36 11.38
CA GLU A 14 -0.93 33.44 11.25
C GLU A 14 -0.82 32.39 12.36
N PRO A 15 -1.05 32.70 13.66
CA PRO A 15 -0.94 31.70 14.72
C PRO A 15 -1.98 30.56 14.65
N ILE A 16 -3.12 30.78 14.00
CA ILE A 16 -4.23 29.82 13.93
C ILE A 16 -4.34 29.13 12.56
N LEU A 17 -3.60 29.59 11.56
CA LEU A 17 -3.67 29.06 10.20
C LEU A 17 -2.75 27.85 10.03
N ASN A 18 -3.30 26.71 9.61
CA ASN A 18 -2.49 25.60 9.10
C ASN A 18 -2.00 25.88 7.66
N GLU A 19 -1.07 25.08 7.15
CA GLU A 19 -0.46 25.27 5.82
C GLU A 19 -1.49 25.39 4.69
N ARG A 20 -2.60 24.64 4.77
CA ARG A 20 -3.68 24.70 3.78
C ARG A 20 -4.45 26.02 3.89
N LEU A 21 -4.87 26.41 5.08
CA LEU A 21 -5.62 27.65 5.32
C LEU A 21 -4.78 28.88 5.00
N ARG A 22 -3.49 28.87 5.35
CA ARG A 22 -2.51 29.89 4.98
C ARG A 22 -2.48 30.13 3.47
N ARG A 23 -2.45 29.04 2.69
CA ARG A 23 -2.51 29.08 1.22
C ARG A 23 -3.84 29.62 0.70
N HIS A 24 -4.96 29.17 1.26
CA HIS A 24 -6.29 29.60 0.82
C HIS A 24 -6.55 31.07 1.12
N PHE A 25 -6.13 31.57 2.29
CA PHE A 25 -6.22 32.97 2.63
C PHE A 25 -5.45 33.84 1.62
N ALA A 26 -4.19 33.49 1.36
CA ALA A 26 -3.36 34.23 0.40
C ALA A 26 -3.92 34.15 -1.03
N ALA A 27 -4.49 33.01 -1.43
CA ALA A 27 -5.17 32.86 -2.71
C ALA A 27 -6.43 33.72 -2.81
N ALA A 28 -7.27 33.77 -1.76
CA ALA A 28 -8.47 34.60 -1.73
C ALA A 28 -8.13 36.09 -1.87
N GLU A 29 -7.12 36.56 -1.13
CA GLU A 29 -6.61 37.95 -1.25
C GLU A 29 -6.09 38.24 -2.67
N ALA A 30 -5.34 37.31 -3.26
CA ALA A 30 -4.80 37.48 -4.60
C ALA A 30 -5.91 37.51 -5.67
N MET A 31 -6.97 36.69 -5.50
CA MET A 31 -8.12 36.66 -6.39
C MET A 31 -8.93 37.96 -6.32
N SER A 32 -9.12 38.53 -5.13
CA SER A 32 -9.83 39.80 -4.93
C SER A 32 -9.12 40.99 -5.58
N ILE A 33 -7.78 40.97 -5.63
CA ILE A 33 -6.97 42.01 -6.28
C ILE A 33 -6.93 41.84 -7.80
N GLY A 34 -6.97 40.60 -8.30
CA GLY A 34 -6.92 40.31 -9.73
C GLY A 34 -5.50 40.38 -10.30
N ARG A 35 -5.29 41.17 -11.35
CA ARG A 35 -4.00 41.20 -12.08
C ARG A 35 -2.87 41.69 -11.17
N GLY A 36 -1.81 40.90 -11.03
CA GLY A 36 -0.67 41.20 -10.15
C GLY A 36 -0.91 40.87 -8.66
N GLY A 37 -2.11 40.45 -8.28
CA GLY A 37 -2.45 40.12 -6.89
C GLY A 37 -1.57 39.03 -6.28
N ILE A 38 -1.22 37.99 -7.06
CA ILE A 38 -0.34 36.91 -6.60
C ILE A 38 1.04 37.44 -6.17
N THR A 39 1.63 38.35 -6.95
CA THR A 39 2.94 38.93 -6.64
C THR A 39 2.85 39.81 -5.40
N LEU A 40 1.84 40.68 -5.34
CA LEU A 40 1.64 41.60 -4.22
C LEU A 40 1.41 40.85 -2.90
N VAL A 41 0.56 39.82 -2.91
CA VAL A 41 0.26 39.00 -1.72
C VAL A 41 1.46 38.17 -1.30
N ALA A 42 2.21 37.60 -2.26
CA ALA A 42 3.43 36.86 -1.94
C ALA A 42 4.44 37.74 -1.19
N GLU A 43 4.62 38.98 -1.64
CA GLU A 43 5.50 39.93 -0.96
C GLU A 43 4.96 40.43 0.38
N ALA A 44 3.63 40.50 0.56
CA ALA A 44 3.00 40.95 1.80
C ALA A 44 3.04 39.87 2.91
N THR A 45 2.91 38.60 2.52
CA THR A 45 2.68 37.47 3.43
C THR A 45 3.85 36.48 3.51
N GLY A 46 4.81 36.57 2.59
CA GLY A 46 5.90 35.60 2.47
C GLY A 46 5.47 34.21 1.96
N VAL A 47 4.20 34.04 1.57
CA VAL A 47 3.73 32.79 0.95
C VAL A 47 4.28 32.71 -0.47
N SER A 48 4.83 31.55 -0.85
CA SER A 48 5.38 31.38 -2.19
C SER A 48 4.32 31.59 -3.27
N ARG A 49 4.70 32.23 -4.38
CA ARG A 49 3.79 32.45 -5.53
C ARG A 49 3.19 31.13 -6.02
N ARG A 50 3.96 30.04 -6.01
CA ARG A 50 3.50 28.70 -6.36
C ARG A 50 2.36 28.24 -5.46
N ALA A 51 2.50 28.38 -4.15
CA ALA A 51 1.46 28.00 -3.20
C ALA A 51 0.18 28.84 -3.42
N ILE A 52 0.30 30.16 -3.62
CA ILE A 52 -0.85 31.03 -3.91
C ILE A 52 -1.56 30.58 -5.19
N THR A 53 -0.82 30.31 -6.27
CA THR A 53 -1.39 29.82 -7.54
C THR A 53 -2.15 28.51 -7.36
N GLU A 54 -1.59 27.54 -6.62
CA GLU A 54 -2.28 26.29 -6.31
C GLU A 54 -3.52 26.54 -5.45
N GLY A 55 -3.44 27.43 -4.47
CA GLY A 55 -4.60 27.85 -3.67
C GLY A 55 -5.72 28.45 -4.53
N CYS A 56 -5.39 29.26 -5.54
CA CYS A 56 -6.38 29.81 -6.47
C CYS A 56 -7.08 28.71 -7.28
N LYS A 57 -6.36 27.66 -7.68
CA LYS A 57 -6.94 26.49 -8.36
C LYS A 57 -7.82 25.69 -7.41
N GLU A 58 -7.34 25.44 -6.19
CA GLU A 58 -8.08 24.76 -5.13
C GLU A 58 -9.40 25.48 -4.85
N ILE A 59 -9.37 26.82 -4.69
CA ILE A 59 -10.57 27.64 -4.45
C ILE A 59 -11.55 27.61 -5.62
N LYS A 60 -11.07 27.69 -6.87
CA LYS A 60 -11.95 27.57 -8.06
C LYS A 60 -12.63 26.21 -8.16
N ASN A 61 -11.99 25.16 -7.63
CA ASN A 61 -12.49 23.80 -7.64
C ASN A 61 -13.30 23.42 -6.38
N ILE A 62 -13.48 24.34 -5.41
CA ILE A 62 -14.26 24.12 -4.17
C ILE A 62 -15.66 23.57 -4.47
N GLY A 63 -16.30 23.99 -5.57
CA GLY A 63 -17.62 23.50 -5.97
C GLY A 63 -17.71 22.00 -6.29
N LYS A 64 -16.58 21.28 -6.44
CA LYS A 64 -16.57 19.84 -6.74
C LYS A 64 -16.05 18.94 -5.60
N GLU A 65 -15.25 19.47 -4.67
CA GLU A 65 -14.53 18.66 -3.68
C GLU A 65 -14.70 19.12 -2.21
N ALA A 66 -15.31 20.29 -1.97
CA ALA A 66 -15.20 20.97 -0.67
C ALA A 66 -16.08 20.40 0.45
N PHE A 67 -17.12 19.61 0.14
CA PHE A 67 -17.96 19.01 1.18
C PHE A 67 -17.50 17.62 1.63
N GLU A 68 -16.68 16.92 0.85
CA GLU A 68 -16.37 15.51 1.13
C GLU A 68 -15.02 15.26 1.82
N SER A 69 -14.10 16.22 1.83
CA SER A 69 -12.73 15.93 2.28
C SER A 69 -12.29 16.74 3.51
N LYS A 70 -12.68 16.26 4.70
CA LYS A 70 -12.01 16.55 6.00
C LYS A 70 -10.53 16.10 6.02
N ILE A 71 -10.04 15.45 4.97
CA ILE A 71 -8.70 14.90 4.89
C ILE A 71 -7.77 15.94 4.25
N ILE A 72 -6.82 16.45 5.04
CA ILE A 72 -5.81 17.44 4.62
C ILE A 72 -4.82 16.85 3.59
N ARG A 73 -4.60 15.52 3.62
CA ARG A 73 -3.67 14.81 2.74
C ARG A 73 -4.39 14.24 1.51
N LYS A 74 -3.84 14.46 0.30
CA LYS A 74 -4.29 13.74 -0.90
C LYS A 74 -4.04 12.23 -0.73
N LYS A 75 -4.99 11.40 -1.17
CA LYS A 75 -4.78 9.95 -1.28
C LYS A 75 -3.60 9.70 -2.25
N GLY A 76 -2.71 8.75 -1.94
CA GLY A 76 -1.70 8.26 -2.88
C GLY A 76 -0.22 8.53 -2.55
N ALA A 77 0.13 8.99 -1.35
CA ALA A 77 1.53 9.22 -0.95
C ALA A 77 2.25 7.97 -0.38
N GLY A 78 1.83 6.76 -0.77
CA GLY A 78 2.42 5.50 -0.31
C GLY A 78 3.03 4.71 -1.48
N ARG A 79 4.08 3.91 -1.21
CA ARG A 79 4.62 2.95 -2.18
C ARG A 79 3.48 2.02 -2.61
N LYS A 80 3.20 1.94 -3.93
CA LYS A 80 2.22 1.00 -4.49
C LYS A 80 2.50 -0.42 -3.99
N ARG A 81 1.45 -1.19 -3.72
CA ARG A 81 1.59 -2.56 -3.19
C ARG A 81 2.41 -3.40 -4.19
N ALA A 82 3.35 -4.21 -3.70
CA ALA A 82 4.22 -5.02 -4.56
C ALA A 82 3.44 -5.97 -5.51
N VAL A 83 2.22 -6.34 -5.12
CA VAL A 83 1.26 -7.12 -5.92
C VAL A 83 0.83 -6.39 -7.20
N GLU A 84 0.71 -5.06 -7.17
CA GLU A 84 0.40 -4.25 -8.36
C GLU A 84 1.58 -4.17 -9.34
N ASN A 85 2.81 -4.31 -8.84
CA ASN A 85 4.03 -4.28 -9.66
C ASN A 85 4.39 -5.68 -10.21
N GLN A 86 3.94 -6.75 -9.56
CA GLN A 86 4.26 -8.14 -9.91
C GLN A 86 2.98 -9.01 -9.92
N PRO A 87 2.15 -8.93 -10.98
CA PRO A 87 0.87 -9.63 -11.04
C PRO A 87 1.01 -11.16 -10.98
N LEU A 88 2.17 -11.71 -11.35
CA LEU A 88 2.45 -13.15 -11.29
C LEU A 88 2.94 -13.63 -9.90
N LEU A 89 3.23 -12.71 -8.97
CA LEU A 89 3.80 -13.04 -7.66
C LEU A 89 2.87 -13.94 -6.85
N LEU A 90 1.57 -13.64 -6.85
CA LEU A 90 0.57 -14.40 -6.11
C LEU A 90 0.45 -15.82 -6.68
N LYS A 91 0.36 -15.95 -8.00
CA LYS A 91 0.26 -17.24 -8.69
C LYS A 91 1.49 -18.12 -8.45
N GLU A 92 2.69 -17.54 -8.46
CA GLU A 92 3.92 -18.29 -8.18
C GLU A 92 4.05 -18.67 -6.70
N LEU A 93 3.55 -17.82 -5.78
CA LEU A 93 3.46 -18.16 -4.37
C LEU A 93 2.50 -19.35 -4.15
N GLU A 94 1.32 -19.33 -4.79
CA GLU A 94 0.35 -20.44 -4.72
C GLU A 94 0.95 -21.76 -5.23
N LYS A 95 1.63 -21.77 -6.38
CA LYS A 95 2.34 -22.97 -6.89
C LYS A 95 3.38 -23.53 -5.91
N LEU A 96 4.01 -22.69 -5.09
CA LEU A 96 4.99 -23.13 -4.09
C LEU A 96 4.34 -23.77 -2.86
N ILE A 97 3.05 -23.50 -2.64
CA ILE A 97 2.24 -23.86 -1.48
C ILE A 97 1.29 -25.03 -1.79
N GLU A 98 0.70 -25.08 -2.98
CA GLU A 98 -0.16 -26.17 -3.48
C GLU A 98 0.38 -27.58 -3.17
N PRO A 99 1.68 -27.91 -3.41
CA PRO A 99 2.20 -29.25 -3.10
C PRO A 99 2.26 -29.59 -1.59
N TYR A 100 1.98 -28.63 -0.71
CA TYR A 100 2.02 -28.78 0.74
C TYR A 100 0.71 -28.36 1.43
N THR A 101 -0.33 -28.02 0.66
CA THR A 101 -1.63 -27.64 1.20
C THR A 101 -2.49 -28.89 1.33
N ARG A 102 -2.71 -29.37 2.55
CA ARG A 102 -3.64 -30.47 2.82
C ARG A 102 -4.99 -29.89 3.19
N GLY A 103 -5.97 -30.00 2.31
CA GLY A 103 -7.33 -29.55 2.59
C GLY A 103 -8.15 -29.44 1.32
N ASP A 104 -9.46 -29.57 1.46
CA ASP A 104 -10.45 -29.36 0.41
C ASP A 104 -10.32 -27.92 -0.15
N PRO A 105 -10.29 -27.68 -1.47
CA PRO A 105 -10.24 -26.32 -2.05
C PRO A 105 -11.30 -25.36 -1.48
N GLU A 106 -12.42 -25.87 -0.97
CA GLU A 106 -13.50 -25.11 -0.32
C GLU A 106 -13.40 -25.00 1.22
N SER A 107 -12.38 -25.58 1.87
CA SER A 107 -12.28 -25.54 3.33
C SER A 107 -11.66 -24.24 3.89
N PRO A 108 -12.15 -23.73 5.03
CA PRO A 108 -11.87 -22.38 5.53
C PRO A 108 -10.47 -22.14 6.12
N LEU A 109 -9.62 -23.16 6.24
CA LEU A 109 -8.28 -23.04 6.85
C LEU A 109 -7.22 -23.77 6.02
N ARG A 110 -6.57 -23.03 5.12
CA ARG A 110 -5.42 -23.51 4.34
C ARG A 110 -4.14 -23.37 5.18
N TRP A 111 -3.36 -24.44 5.30
CA TRP A 111 -2.11 -24.47 6.07
C TRP A 111 -0.91 -24.77 5.17
N THR A 112 0.24 -24.19 5.48
CA THR A 112 1.49 -24.40 4.72
C THR A 112 2.59 -24.93 5.65
N CYS A 113 3.29 -25.97 5.22
CA CYS A 113 4.41 -26.55 5.97
C CYS A 113 5.74 -25.80 5.79
N LYS A 114 5.80 -24.82 4.87
CA LYS A 114 6.99 -24.02 4.57
C LYS A 114 6.95 -22.71 5.33
N SER A 115 8.07 -22.31 5.93
CA SER A 115 8.18 -20.99 6.54
C SER A 115 8.14 -19.89 5.47
N VAL A 116 7.58 -18.73 5.83
CA VAL A 116 7.58 -17.51 5.00
C VAL A 116 8.97 -17.10 4.51
N ARG A 117 10.02 -17.39 5.29
CA ARG A 117 11.42 -17.14 4.88
C ARG A 117 11.87 -18.09 3.78
N LYS A 118 11.45 -19.36 3.80
CA LYS A 118 11.76 -20.32 2.73
C LYS A 118 11.02 -19.98 1.45
N LEU A 119 9.74 -19.63 1.54
CA LEU A 119 8.92 -19.17 0.42
C LEU A 119 9.51 -17.90 -0.23
N SER A 120 9.90 -16.91 0.59
CA SER A 120 10.59 -15.70 0.11
C SER A 120 11.89 -16.03 -0.64
N LYS A 121 12.75 -16.92 -0.12
CA LYS A 121 13.97 -17.34 -0.82
C LYS A 121 13.67 -18.05 -2.15
N GLU A 122 12.66 -18.90 -2.21
CA GLU A 122 12.24 -19.59 -3.44
C GLU A 122 11.70 -18.61 -4.49
N LEU A 123 10.93 -17.60 -4.07
CA LEU A 123 10.44 -16.54 -4.95
C LEU A 123 11.56 -15.63 -5.46
N ILE A 124 12.52 -15.27 -4.61
CA ILE A 124 13.72 -14.51 -5.03
C ILE A 124 14.53 -15.29 -6.07
N LYS A 125 14.69 -16.61 -5.89
CA LYS A 125 15.34 -17.48 -6.90
C LYS A 125 14.62 -17.50 -8.25
N ARG A 126 13.30 -17.28 -8.26
CA ARG A 126 12.48 -17.19 -9.47
C ARG A 126 12.42 -15.77 -10.07
N GLY A 127 13.20 -14.82 -9.52
CA GLY A 127 13.31 -13.44 -10.02
C GLY A 127 12.30 -12.46 -9.42
N PHE A 128 11.57 -12.84 -8.37
CA PHE A 128 10.60 -11.95 -7.72
C PHE A 128 11.21 -11.17 -6.55
N GLU A 129 10.76 -9.92 -6.39
CA GLU A 129 11.14 -9.09 -5.24
C GLU A 129 10.22 -9.39 -4.05
N ALA A 130 10.39 -10.56 -3.45
CA ALA A 130 9.52 -11.04 -2.38
C ALA A 130 10.21 -11.03 -1.01
N SER A 131 9.93 -10.03 -0.17
CA SER A 131 10.35 -10.05 1.24
C SER A 131 9.50 -11.03 2.05
N HIS A 132 10.05 -11.59 3.13
CA HIS A 132 9.30 -12.49 4.02
C HIS A 132 8.05 -11.84 4.62
N ASN A 133 8.08 -10.53 4.88
CA ASN A 133 6.91 -9.77 5.34
C ASN A 133 5.84 -9.65 4.24
N LEU A 134 6.25 -9.41 3.00
CA LEU A 134 5.32 -9.39 1.87
C LEU A 134 4.65 -10.74 1.68
N VAL A 135 5.42 -11.83 1.75
CA VAL A 135 4.89 -13.20 1.67
C VAL A 135 3.91 -13.49 2.80
N ALA A 136 4.21 -13.07 4.04
CA ALA A 136 3.31 -13.25 5.18
C ALA A 136 1.98 -12.50 4.99
N VAL A 137 2.02 -11.27 4.49
CA VAL A 137 0.82 -10.48 4.16
C VAL A 137 0.02 -11.16 3.05
N LEU A 138 0.66 -11.58 1.97
CA LEU A 138 0.01 -12.26 0.85
C LEU A 138 -0.68 -13.57 1.27
N LEU A 139 -0.02 -14.35 2.12
CA LEU A 139 -0.60 -15.58 2.68
C LEU A 139 -1.82 -15.29 3.53
N LYS A 140 -1.75 -14.25 4.38
CA LYS A 140 -2.88 -13.84 5.22
C LYS A 140 -4.06 -13.36 4.38
N ASP A 141 -3.79 -12.53 3.35
CA ASP A 141 -4.81 -12.02 2.43
C ASP A 141 -5.46 -13.15 1.62
N ALA A 142 -4.70 -14.21 1.29
CA ALA A 142 -5.20 -15.41 0.62
C ALA A 142 -5.82 -16.47 1.57
N GLY A 143 -6.02 -16.13 2.86
CA GLY A 143 -6.70 -16.99 3.83
C GLY A 143 -5.86 -18.14 4.41
N TYR A 144 -4.52 -18.09 4.26
CA TYR A 144 -3.63 -19.08 4.85
C TYR A 144 -3.31 -18.74 6.31
N SER A 145 -3.36 -19.75 7.17
CA SER A 145 -2.85 -19.67 8.53
C SER A 145 -1.42 -20.19 8.60
N LEU A 146 -0.52 -19.39 9.19
CA LEU A 146 0.86 -19.78 9.44
C LEU A 146 0.92 -20.54 10.77
N GLN A 147 0.96 -21.87 10.71
CA GLN A 147 1.21 -22.68 11.90
C GLN A 147 2.70 -23.00 12.02
N SER A 148 3.25 -22.81 13.22
CA SER A 148 4.58 -23.30 13.54
C SER A 148 4.53 -24.83 13.66
N ASN A 149 5.52 -25.52 13.07
CA ASN A 149 5.71 -26.94 13.35
C ASN A 149 6.16 -27.10 14.81
N GLN A 150 5.28 -27.58 15.68
CA GLN A 150 5.67 -28.04 17.01
C GLN A 150 6.27 -29.43 16.88
N LYS A 151 7.59 -29.50 16.68
CA LYS A 151 8.32 -30.77 16.74
C LYS A 151 8.48 -31.15 18.21
N SER A 152 7.69 -32.12 18.68
CA SER A 152 8.04 -32.90 19.87
C SER A 152 9.42 -33.53 19.61
N LEU A 153 10.33 -33.39 20.55
CA LEU A 153 11.76 -33.66 20.42
C LEU A 153 12.09 -35.17 20.44
N GLU A 154 11.38 -35.97 19.65
CA GLU A 154 11.66 -37.40 19.47
C GLU A 154 11.82 -37.71 17.98
N GLY A 155 13.03 -38.09 17.59
CA GLY A 155 13.34 -38.59 16.25
C GLY A 155 14.29 -37.70 15.43
N SER A 156 15.44 -38.27 15.08
CA SER A 156 16.51 -37.67 14.29
C SER A 156 16.06 -37.11 12.93
N SER A 157 16.71 -36.01 12.52
CA SER A 157 16.44 -35.31 11.26
C SER A 157 16.89 -36.14 10.04
N HIS A 158 16.03 -37.00 9.51
CA HIS A 158 16.34 -37.76 8.30
C HIS A 158 16.13 -36.91 7.01
N PRO A 159 17.13 -36.79 6.12
CA PRO A 159 17.06 -35.93 4.93
C PRO A 159 16.00 -36.39 3.91
N ASP A 160 15.67 -37.67 3.88
CA ASP A 160 14.69 -38.24 2.92
C ASP A 160 13.22 -38.26 3.40
N ARG A 161 12.90 -37.71 4.58
CA ARG A 161 11.51 -37.73 5.09
C ARG A 161 10.54 -37.01 4.17
N ASN A 162 10.98 -35.94 3.50
CA ASN A 162 10.14 -35.19 2.56
C ASN A 162 9.90 -35.93 1.24
N ARG A 163 10.82 -36.80 0.82
CA ARG A 163 10.75 -37.50 -0.48
C ARG A 163 9.55 -38.42 -0.57
N GLN A 164 9.18 -39.05 0.55
CA GLN A 164 7.97 -39.88 0.63
C GLN A 164 6.68 -39.05 0.48
N PHE A 165 6.61 -37.86 1.10
CA PHE A 165 5.46 -36.95 0.96
C PHE A 165 5.36 -36.40 -0.46
N GLU A 166 6.49 -36.04 -1.08
CA GLU A 166 6.56 -35.59 -2.48
C GLU A 166 6.08 -36.70 -3.45
N HIS A 167 6.49 -37.95 -3.21
CA HIS A 167 6.05 -39.10 -4.01
C HIS A 167 4.55 -39.37 -3.87
N ILE A 168 4.00 -39.34 -2.65
CA ILE A 168 2.55 -39.49 -2.40
C ILE A 168 1.77 -38.37 -3.10
N ASN A 169 2.25 -37.13 -3.02
CA ASN A 169 1.58 -36.00 -3.66
C ASN A 169 1.59 -36.10 -5.19
N THR A 170 2.71 -36.52 -5.77
CA THR A 170 2.83 -36.77 -7.21
C THR A 170 1.84 -37.83 -7.69
N ASN A 171 1.66 -38.91 -6.91
CA ASN A 171 0.70 -39.98 -7.22
C ASN A 171 -0.77 -39.54 -7.08
N LEU A 172 -1.10 -38.64 -6.14
CA LEU A 172 -2.46 -38.10 -5.99
C LEU A 172 -2.85 -37.19 -7.17
N HIS A 173 -1.95 -36.32 -7.64
CA HIS A 173 -2.19 -35.50 -8.84
C HIS A 173 -2.24 -36.33 -10.14
N ALA A 174 -1.62 -37.50 -10.18
CA ALA A 174 -1.73 -38.44 -11.30
C ALA A 174 -3.08 -39.17 -11.30
N ARG A 175 -3.62 -39.53 -10.12
CA ARG A 175 -4.92 -40.22 -9.97
C ARG A 175 -6.13 -39.30 -10.06
N GLY A 176 -6.02 -38.03 -9.64
CA GLY A 176 -7.11 -37.05 -9.74
C GLY A 176 -7.51 -36.68 -11.18
N ARG A 177 -6.65 -36.97 -12.17
CA ARG A 177 -6.93 -36.76 -13.59
C ARG A 177 -7.75 -37.90 -14.25
N HIS A 178 -8.09 -38.95 -13.51
CA HIS A 178 -8.88 -40.09 -14.01
C HIS A 178 -10.33 -40.13 -13.50
N ASN A 179 -10.75 -39.18 -12.66
CA ASN A 179 -12.11 -39.14 -12.08
C ASN A 179 -13.01 -38.02 -12.68
N GLU A 180 -12.63 -37.46 -13.83
CA GLU A 180 -13.44 -36.50 -14.61
C GLU A 180 -13.79 -37.05 -16.01
N ALA A 181 -14.24 -38.31 -16.09
CA ALA A 181 -14.84 -38.88 -17.30
C ALA A 181 -16.24 -39.41 -17.00
#